data_AF-A0A7S2JK52-F1
#
_entry.id   AF-A0A7S2JK52-F1
#
_cell.length_a   1.000
_cell.length_b   1.000
_cell.length_c   1.000
_cell.angle_alpha   90.00
_cell.angle_beta   90.00
_cell.angle_gamma   90.00
#
_symmetry.space_group_name_H-M   'P 1'
#
loop_
_entity.id
_entity.type
_entity.pdbx_description
1 polymer ?
#
loop_
_entity_poly.entity_id
_entity_poly.type
_entity_poly.pdbx_seq_one_letter_code
_entity_poly.pdbx_strand_id
1 'polypeptide(L)'
;SWSPPHTLRGVPIGDFENFLAEVIEAPGVWECTAENHLGKPMMVRKRQGSSKRNMYDACEHLIMREVACLDASYAELRTNYGPANIFISHVWKETAYNTRSATVKLREYLFTKRFNIGHTRRIQLAPGSSSSESLDALADFRVWFCTLCNNQSRVKEELGNDVQHSPFAQVLRSPACRQVALVSPFMALERKWCNYEFCAAKHSGKPVLMVTTEGIVQAGQVAPKTLDKLSKRVVAFNCEHSTCASRDDAKLINRAVAQMGGYKALTGELKEIFQDAIKEAHSWAKTALDRIHDDHDSSNGDCESCECQERPVSQWRESLSGTTSSSAGNKTRGHISVKFSSESSQLEIQEEEEEAEEETEPPTVELTEEEKKMWFRTAAGQGCKDLTDTVLNQSFGSFSIPDEAEGFDAVEFEWQGAAESREYLRTWVLEKKRTSRVEDLVPGQWFQDTLKEWLKMFAEWQTKQKVFKASAAQKEKEAAAKKKAEEAKKKAEGKEGEDKEAEEEEEAEVARDIDIFTVENVCDVGNGEPLFKDFGMEDWALLQLRFELYTMQQAFKKDVDDPERLGIPEIHLAWYYNKYFRK
;
A
#
# COMPACT_ATOMS: atom_id res chain seq x y z
N SER A 1 -22.99 -15.67 11.39
CA SER A 1 -21.96 -15.27 10.42
C SER A 1 -20.63 -15.20 11.14
N TRP A 2 -19.57 -15.75 10.55
CA TRP A 2 -18.23 -15.69 11.13
C TRP A 2 -17.51 -14.52 10.48
N SER A 3 -17.33 -13.44 11.23
CA SER A 3 -16.39 -12.38 10.86
C SER A 3 -15.35 -12.29 11.99
N PRO A 4 -14.06 -12.12 11.68
CA PRO A 4 -13.02 -12.00 12.69
C PRO A 4 -13.26 -10.75 13.55
N PRO A 5 -12.67 -10.67 14.75
CA PRO A 5 -12.72 -9.48 15.59
C PRO A 5 -12.33 -8.21 14.81
N HIS A 6 -12.97 -7.07 15.08
CA HIS A 6 -12.70 -5.80 14.37
C HIS A 6 -11.23 -5.37 14.48
N THR A 7 -10.56 -5.76 15.57
CA THR A 7 -9.14 -5.51 15.81
C THR A 7 -8.22 -6.22 14.82
N LEU A 8 -8.69 -7.30 14.18
CA LEU A 8 -7.96 -8.08 13.18
C LEU A 8 -8.29 -7.67 11.75
N ARG A 9 -9.24 -6.77 11.50
CA ARG A 9 -9.67 -6.40 10.14
C ARG A 9 -8.85 -5.25 9.55
N GLY A 10 -7.59 -5.10 9.94
CA GLY A 10 -6.68 -4.07 9.42
C GLY A 10 -6.18 -4.44 8.02
N VAL A 11 -6.24 -3.46 7.12
CA VAL A 11 -5.83 -3.59 5.71
C VAL A 11 -4.39 -3.13 5.54
N PRO A 12 -3.50 -3.84 4.84
CA PRO A 12 -2.18 -3.31 4.48
C PRO A 12 -2.29 -1.92 3.85
N ILE A 13 -1.44 -0.97 4.25
CA ILE A 13 -1.55 0.41 3.77
C ILE A 13 -1.42 0.52 2.25
N GLY A 14 -0.65 -0.37 1.60
CA GLY A 14 -0.57 -0.49 0.15
C GLY A 14 -1.89 -0.93 -0.49
N ASP A 15 -2.55 -1.96 0.07
CA ASP A 15 -3.87 -2.42 -0.39
C ASP A 15 -4.92 -1.31 -0.24
N PHE A 16 -4.84 -0.53 0.83
CA PHE A 16 -5.71 0.62 1.03
C PHE A 16 -5.47 1.74 -0.01
N GLU A 17 -4.21 2.04 -0.33
CA GLU A 17 -3.86 2.99 -1.40
C GLU A 17 -4.33 2.53 -2.78
N ASN A 18 -4.25 1.21 -3.04
CA ASN A 18 -4.74 0.58 -4.26
C ASN A 18 -6.27 0.66 -4.36
N PHE A 19 -6.98 0.38 -3.26
CA PHE A 19 -8.43 0.55 -3.21
C PHE A 19 -8.83 2.00 -3.52
N LEU A 20 -8.16 3.00 -2.92
CA LEU A 20 -8.46 4.40 -3.22
C LEU A 20 -8.14 4.76 -4.68
N ALA A 21 -7.10 4.17 -5.27
CA ALA A 21 -6.80 4.33 -6.68
C ALA A 21 -7.92 3.73 -7.55
N GLU A 22 -8.43 2.54 -7.22
CA GLU A 22 -9.55 1.92 -7.91
C GLU A 22 -10.81 2.79 -7.86
N VAL A 23 -11.12 3.41 -6.71
CA VAL A 23 -12.24 4.37 -6.60
C VAL A 23 -12.07 5.53 -7.59
N ILE A 24 -10.86 6.09 -7.69
CA ILE A 24 -10.56 7.24 -8.55
C ILE A 24 -10.63 6.85 -10.03
N GLU A 25 -10.07 5.69 -10.37
CA GLU A 25 -9.85 5.23 -11.75
C GLU A 25 -10.96 4.31 -12.28
N ALA A 26 -11.94 3.91 -11.48
CA ALA A 26 -13.00 3.01 -11.93
C ALA A 26 -13.69 3.57 -13.20
N PRO A 27 -13.81 2.77 -14.27
CA PRO A 27 -14.35 3.26 -15.53
C PRO A 27 -15.84 3.60 -15.39
N GLY A 28 -16.33 4.39 -16.34
CA GLY A 28 -17.75 4.73 -16.43
C GLY A 28 -18.19 5.90 -15.55
N VAL A 29 -19.51 6.08 -15.49
CA VAL A 29 -20.17 7.19 -14.80
C VAL A 29 -20.99 6.62 -13.64
N TRP A 30 -20.68 7.05 -12.42
CA TRP A 30 -21.46 6.68 -11.25
C TRP A 30 -22.59 7.67 -11.06
N GLU A 31 -23.81 7.17 -10.95
CA GLU A 31 -24.95 7.95 -10.53
C GLU A 31 -25.00 7.94 -9.00
N CYS A 32 -24.82 9.11 -8.39
CA CYS A 32 -24.67 9.26 -6.95
C CYS A 32 -25.69 10.26 -6.42
N THR A 33 -26.16 10.06 -5.19
CA THR A 33 -27.04 11.02 -4.53
C THR A 33 -26.22 12.11 -3.83
N ALA A 34 -26.52 13.38 -4.10
CA ALA A 34 -25.94 14.54 -3.42
C ALA A 34 -27.03 15.47 -2.90
N GLU A 35 -26.71 16.38 -1.99
CA GLU A 35 -27.65 17.42 -1.54
C GLU A 35 -27.43 18.72 -2.33
N ASN A 36 -28.53 19.37 -2.71
CA ASN A 36 -28.50 20.70 -3.31
C ASN A 36 -28.31 21.81 -2.25
N HIS A 37 -28.20 23.06 -2.70
CA HIS A 37 -28.05 24.23 -1.83
C HIS A 37 -29.23 24.42 -0.84
N LEU A 38 -30.34 23.72 -1.05
CA LEU A 38 -31.53 23.69 -0.19
C LEU A 38 -31.62 22.40 0.65
N GLY A 39 -30.59 21.55 0.65
CA GLY A 39 -30.56 20.27 1.38
C GLY A 39 -31.46 19.18 0.81
N LYS A 40 -31.97 19.33 -0.43
CA LYS A 40 -32.77 18.29 -1.10
C LYS A 40 -31.86 17.32 -1.86
N PRO A 41 -32.18 16.00 -1.85
CA PRO A 41 -31.44 15.03 -2.64
C PRO A 41 -31.57 15.34 -4.12
N MET A 42 -30.45 15.28 -4.84
CA MET A 42 -30.31 15.38 -6.28
C MET A 42 -29.42 14.26 -6.78
N MET A 43 -29.67 13.81 -8.01
CA MET A 43 -28.78 12.86 -8.68
C MET A 43 -27.63 13.63 -9.34
N VAL A 44 -26.41 13.17 -9.09
CA VAL A 44 -25.19 13.74 -9.67
C VAL A 44 -24.41 12.63 -10.36
N ARG A 45 -23.97 12.91 -11.57
CA ARG A 45 -23.14 11.99 -12.36
C ARG A 45 -21.66 12.27 -12.12
N LYS A 46 -20.96 11.28 -11.56
CA LYS A 46 -19.52 11.35 -11.26
C LYS A 46 -18.75 10.45 -12.24
N ARG A 47 -18.09 11.08 -13.20
CA ARG A 47 -17.14 10.43 -14.11
C ARG A 47 -15.83 10.08 -13.38
N GLN A 48 -15.05 9.18 -13.98
CA GLN A 48 -13.67 8.89 -13.58
C GLN A 48 -12.87 10.18 -13.33
N GLY A 49 -12.02 10.16 -12.31
CA GLY A 49 -11.09 11.25 -12.00
C GLY A 49 -11.02 11.66 -10.54
N SER A 50 -10.01 12.47 -10.25
CA SER A 50 -9.55 12.79 -8.90
C SER A 50 -10.50 13.65 -8.05
N SER A 51 -11.32 14.51 -8.65
CA SER A 51 -12.01 15.56 -7.89
C SER A 51 -13.46 15.24 -7.51
N LYS A 52 -13.99 14.05 -7.85
CA LYS A 52 -15.44 13.81 -7.83
C LYS A 52 -15.90 12.71 -6.89
N ARG A 53 -15.17 11.60 -6.80
CA ARG A 53 -15.59 10.41 -6.06
C ARG A 53 -15.09 10.43 -4.61
N ASN A 54 -15.90 9.90 -3.70
CA ASN A 54 -15.65 9.85 -2.26
C ASN A 54 -16.07 8.48 -1.68
N MET A 55 -16.02 8.31 -0.35
CA MET A 55 -16.26 7.01 0.28
C MET A 55 -17.73 6.58 0.32
N TYR A 56 -18.68 7.52 0.21
CA TYR A 56 -20.08 7.15 -0.01
C TYR A 56 -20.25 6.47 -1.38
N ASP A 57 -19.65 7.05 -2.42
CA ASP A 57 -19.72 6.50 -3.76
C ASP A 57 -18.98 5.15 -3.84
N ALA A 58 -17.81 5.04 -3.23
CA ALA A 58 -17.06 3.79 -3.18
C ALA A 58 -17.83 2.67 -2.47
N CYS A 59 -18.51 3.00 -1.37
CA CYS A 59 -19.34 2.04 -0.63
C CYS A 59 -20.45 1.50 -1.53
N GLU A 60 -21.21 2.39 -2.19
CA GLU A 60 -22.32 2.04 -3.07
C GLU A 60 -21.88 1.23 -4.30
N HIS A 61 -20.84 1.69 -5.01
CA HIS A 61 -20.49 1.18 -6.34
C HIS A 61 -19.47 0.05 -6.35
N LEU A 62 -18.61 -0.07 -5.33
CA LEU A 62 -17.54 -1.08 -5.29
C LEU A 62 -17.66 -2.07 -4.14
N ILE A 63 -18.20 -1.66 -2.99
CA ILE A 63 -18.15 -2.48 -1.77
C ILE A 63 -19.44 -3.27 -1.56
N MET A 64 -20.59 -2.60 -1.60
CA MET A 64 -21.85 -3.14 -1.10
C MET A 64 -22.29 -4.43 -1.80
N ARG A 65 -22.05 -4.56 -3.11
CA ARG A 65 -22.49 -5.73 -3.90
C ARG A 65 -21.90 -7.04 -3.37
N GLU A 66 -20.60 -7.06 -3.09
CA GLU A 66 -19.91 -8.28 -2.65
C GLU A 66 -20.04 -8.49 -1.14
N VAL A 67 -19.89 -7.41 -0.37
CA VAL A 67 -20.01 -7.43 1.09
C VAL A 67 -21.40 -7.90 1.54
N ALA A 68 -22.46 -7.50 0.84
CA ALA A 68 -23.82 -7.97 1.15
C ALA A 68 -24.07 -9.42 0.74
N CYS A 69 -23.43 -9.90 -0.33
CA CYS A 69 -23.57 -11.28 -0.80
C CYS A 69 -22.87 -12.28 0.12
N LEU A 70 -21.65 -11.94 0.56
CA LEU A 70 -20.77 -12.83 1.32
C LEU A 70 -20.80 -12.56 2.82
N ASP A 71 -21.50 -11.51 3.26
CA ASP A 71 -21.67 -11.14 4.66
C ASP A 71 -20.34 -10.98 5.44
N ALA A 72 -19.36 -10.38 4.79
CA ALA A 72 -18.01 -10.12 5.28
C ALA A 72 -17.57 -8.70 4.89
N SER A 73 -16.68 -8.07 5.66
CA SER A 73 -16.14 -6.75 5.31
C SER A 73 -15.25 -6.79 4.05
N TYR A 74 -15.02 -5.64 3.41
CA TYR A 74 -14.13 -5.56 2.26
C TYR A 74 -12.71 -6.03 2.61
N ALA A 75 -12.23 -5.70 3.82
CA ALA A 75 -10.95 -6.16 4.33
C ALA A 75 -10.84 -7.69 4.32
N GLU A 76 -11.90 -8.39 4.76
CA GLU A 76 -11.95 -9.85 4.77
C GLU A 76 -11.94 -10.46 3.36
N LEU A 77 -12.60 -9.80 2.40
CA LEU A 77 -12.82 -10.35 1.05
C LEU A 77 -11.67 -10.08 0.08
N ARG A 78 -11.03 -8.92 0.17
CA ARG A 78 -10.17 -8.39 -0.90
C ARG A 78 -8.73 -8.09 -0.48
N THR A 79 -8.39 -8.29 0.79
CA THR A 79 -7.08 -7.88 1.32
C THR A 79 -6.47 -8.98 2.16
N ASN A 80 -5.14 -8.96 2.33
CA ASN A 80 -4.47 -9.82 3.29
C ASN A 80 -4.63 -9.23 4.70
N TYR A 81 -5.85 -9.23 5.25
CA TYR A 81 -6.18 -8.53 6.51
C TYR A 81 -5.39 -9.06 7.72
N GLY A 82 -5.21 -8.23 8.74
CA GLY A 82 -4.55 -8.60 9.98
C GLY A 82 -4.68 -7.54 11.07
N PRO A 83 -4.03 -7.70 12.24
CA PRO A 83 -4.11 -6.75 13.34
C PRO A 83 -3.87 -5.31 12.89
N ALA A 84 -4.84 -4.43 13.11
CA ALA A 84 -4.70 -3.03 12.74
C ALA A 84 -3.74 -2.32 13.70
N ASN A 85 -2.69 -1.69 13.16
CA ASN A 85 -1.74 -0.91 13.94
C ASN A 85 -1.87 0.61 13.77
N ILE A 86 -2.55 1.05 12.72
CA ILE A 86 -2.86 2.46 12.47
C ILE A 86 -4.38 2.59 12.40
N PHE A 87 -4.96 3.47 13.20
CA PHE A 87 -6.36 3.84 13.08
C PHE A 87 -6.46 5.09 12.20
N ILE A 88 -7.22 5.02 11.08
CA ILE A 88 -7.48 6.18 10.23
C ILE A 88 -8.87 6.73 10.53
N SER A 89 -8.93 7.95 11.07
CA SER A 89 -10.14 8.75 11.14
C SER A 89 -10.25 9.61 9.88
N HIS A 90 -11.41 9.58 9.22
CA HIS A 90 -11.63 10.30 7.96
C HIS A 90 -13.06 10.83 7.81
N VAL A 91 -13.25 11.70 6.83
CA VAL A 91 -14.56 12.19 6.43
C VAL A 91 -14.98 11.52 5.14
N TRP A 92 -16.09 10.79 5.14
CA TRP A 92 -16.56 10.07 3.95
C TRP A 92 -16.86 10.97 2.74
N LYS A 93 -17.15 12.26 2.97
CA LYS A 93 -17.40 13.26 1.92
C LYS A 93 -16.10 13.76 1.26
N GLU A 94 -14.96 13.61 1.92
CA GLU A 94 -13.66 13.94 1.33
C GLU A 94 -13.43 13.10 0.09
N THR A 95 -12.79 13.70 -0.92
CA THR A 95 -12.49 12.99 -2.16
C THR A 95 -11.56 11.80 -1.90
N ALA A 96 -11.78 10.72 -2.63
CA ALA A 96 -10.90 9.55 -2.59
C ALA A 96 -9.46 9.95 -2.96
N TYR A 97 -9.29 10.91 -3.88
CA TYR A 97 -7.99 11.47 -4.22
C TYR A 97 -7.30 12.16 -3.05
N ASN A 98 -7.97 13.08 -2.34
CA ASN A 98 -7.34 13.75 -1.19
C ASN A 98 -7.03 12.75 -0.08
N THR A 99 -7.93 11.79 0.16
CA THR A 99 -7.71 10.70 1.12
C THR A 99 -6.48 9.87 0.73
N ARG A 100 -6.32 9.55 -0.56
CA ARG A 100 -5.16 8.82 -1.08
C ARG A 100 -3.89 9.62 -0.95
N SER A 101 -3.89 10.88 -1.39
CA SER A 101 -2.74 11.78 -1.29
C SER A 101 -2.27 11.96 0.16
N ALA A 102 -3.19 12.13 1.10
CA ALA A 102 -2.90 12.18 2.53
C ALA A 102 -2.33 10.84 3.04
N THR A 103 -2.91 9.71 2.64
CA THR A 103 -2.42 8.37 3.02
C THR A 103 -1.00 8.12 2.53
N VAL A 104 -0.67 8.52 1.30
CA VAL A 104 0.69 8.44 0.76
C VAL A 104 1.67 9.26 1.60
N LYS A 105 1.28 10.47 2.02
CA LYS A 105 2.10 11.31 2.91
C LYS A 105 2.31 10.67 4.29
N LEU A 106 1.26 10.05 4.83
CA LEU A 106 1.34 9.29 6.08
C LEU A 106 2.32 8.13 5.95
N ARG A 107 2.20 7.34 4.88
CA ARG A 107 3.09 6.20 4.59
C ARG A 107 4.54 6.65 4.47
N GLU A 108 4.81 7.70 3.69
CA GLU A 108 6.15 8.30 3.55
C GLU A 108 6.72 8.70 4.91
N TYR A 109 5.95 9.42 5.73
CA TYR A 109 6.36 9.84 7.06
C TYR A 109 6.65 8.66 7.99
N LEU A 110 5.77 7.66 8.05
CA LEU A 110 5.93 6.47 8.89
C LEU A 110 7.15 5.66 8.49
N PHE A 111 7.39 5.51 7.18
CA PHE A 111 8.58 4.88 6.65
C PHE A 111 9.84 5.65 7.10
N THR A 112 9.91 6.96 6.84
CA THR A 112 11.05 7.78 7.26
C THR A 112 11.29 7.72 8.77
N LYS A 113 10.23 7.79 9.60
CA LYS A 113 10.34 7.72 11.06
C LYS A 113 10.88 6.37 11.53
N ARG A 114 10.46 5.26 10.92
CA ARG A 114 10.95 3.91 11.26
C ARG A 114 12.44 3.75 10.99
N PHE A 115 12.94 4.32 9.88
CA PHE A 115 14.36 4.19 9.49
C PHE A 115 15.28 5.28 10.05
N ASN A 116 14.75 6.45 10.48
CA ASN A 116 15.57 7.52 11.08
C ASN A 116 15.90 7.34 12.58
N ILE A 117 15.35 6.33 13.26
CA ILE A 117 15.69 6.00 14.66
C ILE A 117 17.11 5.38 14.77
N GLY A 118 17.82 5.13 13.65
CA GLY A 118 19.24 4.76 13.63
C GLY A 118 20.14 5.85 13.05
N HIS A 119 20.53 6.85 13.84
CA HIS A 119 21.48 7.88 13.40
C HIS A 119 22.93 7.36 13.40
N THR A 120 23.27 6.40 12.53
CA THR A 120 24.65 6.13 12.03
C THR A 120 24.62 5.22 10.79
N ARG A 121 23.88 5.58 9.74
CA ARG A 121 24.32 5.28 8.37
C ARG A 121 23.54 6.17 7.41
N ARG A 122 24.26 7.09 6.79
CA ARG A 122 23.84 7.78 5.58
C ARG A 122 23.59 6.68 4.55
N ILE A 123 22.34 6.24 4.39
CA ILE A 123 21.96 5.45 3.23
C ILE A 123 22.00 6.44 2.07
N GLN A 124 23.17 6.58 1.45
CA GLN A 124 23.18 6.71 0.00
C GLN A 124 22.35 5.52 -0.48
N LEU A 125 21.15 5.79 -0.99
CA LEU A 125 20.41 4.84 -1.80
C LEU A 125 21.35 4.46 -2.94
N ALA A 126 22.08 3.37 -2.74
CA ALA A 126 22.79 2.72 -3.82
C ALA A 126 21.70 2.29 -4.82
N PRO A 127 21.84 2.63 -6.11
CA PRO A 127 20.90 2.16 -7.11
C PRO A 127 21.01 0.64 -7.15
N GLY A 128 20.04 -0.07 -6.57
CA GLY A 128 20.05 -1.53 -6.47
C GLY A 128 19.52 -2.18 -5.17
N SER A 129 19.07 -1.41 -4.15
CA SER A 129 18.37 -2.05 -3.02
C SER A 129 17.06 -2.69 -3.48
N SER A 130 16.90 -3.99 -3.18
CA SER A 130 15.82 -4.84 -3.67
C SER A 130 14.45 -4.38 -3.15
N SER A 131 13.46 -4.35 -4.03
CA SER A 131 12.06 -4.00 -3.73
C SER A 131 11.38 -4.84 -2.65
N SER A 132 11.96 -5.98 -2.21
CA SER A 132 11.32 -6.86 -1.22
C SER A 132 11.38 -6.30 0.21
N GLU A 133 12.49 -5.69 0.64
CA GLU A 133 12.62 -5.14 2.00
C GLU A 133 11.68 -3.93 2.24
N SER A 134 11.44 -3.13 1.20
CA SER A 134 10.50 -2.02 1.28
C SER A 134 9.04 -2.50 1.29
N LEU A 135 8.72 -3.58 0.58
CA LEU A 135 7.39 -4.19 0.57
C LEU A 135 7.04 -4.91 1.88
N ASP A 136 7.98 -5.63 2.50
CA ASP A 136 7.78 -6.27 3.81
C ASP A 136 7.60 -5.22 4.93
N ALA A 137 8.39 -4.13 4.89
CA ALA A 137 8.22 -3.01 5.81
C ALA A 137 6.88 -2.25 5.62
N LEU A 138 6.29 -2.29 4.42
CA LEU A 138 4.98 -1.75 4.10
C LEU A 138 3.84 -2.68 4.53
N ALA A 139 4.02 -4.00 4.41
CA ALA A 139 3.08 -5.03 4.85
C ALA A 139 2.88 -5.02 6.38
N ASP A 140 3.86 -4.48 7.12
CA ASP A 140 3.72 -4.19 8.54
C ASP A 140 2.69 -3.10 8.83
N PHE A 141 2.56 -2.06 8.01
CA PHE A 141 1.61 -0.97 8.28
C PHE A 141 0.19 -1.37 7.87
N ARG A 142 -0.68 -1.56 8.87
CA ARG A 142 -2.06 -2.03 8.68
C ARG A 142 -3.04 -1.02 9.22
N VAL A 143 -3.80 -0.44 8.31
CA VAL A 143 -4.76 0.62 8.59
C VAL A 143 -6.13 0.03 8.89
N TRP A 144 -6.75 0.50 9.96
CA TRP A 144 -8.19 0.35 10.15
C TRP A 144 -8.89 1.58 9.56
N PHE A 145 -9.78 1.35 8.61
CA PHE A 145 -10.52 2.37 7.90
C PHE A 145 -11.99 1.92 7.82
N CYS A 146 -12.90 2.67 8.45
CA CYS A 146 -14.23 2.15 8.75
C CYS A 146 -15.04 1.70 7.52
N THR A 147 -14.79 2.29 6.35
CA THR A 147 -15.43 1.89 5.08
C THR A 147 -15.01 0.48 4.62
N LEU A 148 -13.78 0.06 4.91
CA LEU A 148 -13.26 -1.25 4.47
C LEU A 148 -13.34 -2.32 5.56
N CYS A 149 -13.13 -1.92 6.82
CA CYS A 149 -12.95 -2.85 7.93
C CYS A 149 -14.26 -3.25 8.61
N ASN A 150 -15.31 -2.42 8.49
CA ASN A 150 -16.65 -2.80 8.92
C ASN A 150 -17.36 -3.52 7.77
N ASN A 151 -18.22 -4.48 8.11
CA ASN A 151 -19.16 -5.05 7.16
C ASN A 151 -20.26 -4.00 6.88
N GLN A 152 -20.15 -3.35 5.73
CA GLN A 152 -21.04 -2.26 5.33
C GLN A 152 -22.51 -2.72 5.16
N SER A 153 -22.76 -3.98 4.83
CA SER A 153 -24.12 -4.50 4.64
C SER A 153 -24.94 -4.54 5.94
N ARG A 154 -24.26 -4.71 7.08
CA ARG A 154 -24.84 -4.72 8.43
C ARG A 154 -24.17 -3.74 9.38
N VAL A 155 -23.67 -2.61 8.87
CA VAL A 155 -22.89 -1.65 9.68
C VAL A 155 -23.64 -1.16 10.93
N LYS A 156 -24.97 -1.08 10.88
CA LYS A 156 -25.81 -0.74 12.04
C LYS A 156 -25.72 -1.78 13.16
N GLU A 157 -25.67 -3.06 12.80
CA GLU A 157 -25.51 -4.16 13.74
C GLU A 157 -24.09 -4.16 14.31
N GLU A 158 -23.09 -3.93 13.46
CA GLU A 158 -21.68 -3.87 13.90
C GLU A 158 -21.42 -2.72 14.89
N LEU A 159 -21.96 -1.53 14.61
CA LEU A 159 -21.82 -0.38 15.50
C LEU A 159 -22.52 -0.58 16.86
N GLY A 160 -23.62 -1.34 16.86
CA GLY A 160 -24.44 -1.57 18.04
C GLY A 160 -25.10 -0.29 18.59
N ASN A 161 -25.66 -0.40 19.80
CA ASN A 161 -26.34 0.71 20.48
C ASN A 161 -25.44 1.51 21.43
N ASP A 162 -24.22 1.02 21.67
CA ASP A 162 -23.25 1.60 22.58
C ASP A 162 -21.93 1.86 21.86
N VAL A 163 -21.56 3.14 21.78
CA VAL A 163 -20.33 3.60 21.12
C VAL A 163 -19.09 3.02 21.78
N GLN A 164 -19.13 2.74 23.08
CA GLN A 164 -17.98 2.17 23.79
C GLN A 164 -17.71 0.72 23.36
N HIS A 165 -18.69 0.01 22.81
CA HIS A 165 -18.53 -1.33 22.28
C HIS A 165 -18.43 -1.37 20.75
N SER A 166 -18.49 -0.22 20.09
CA SER A 166 -18.38 -0.13 18.64
C SER A 166 -17.03 -0.66 18.11
N PRO A 167 -16.94 -1.07 16.83
CA PRO A 167 -15.70 -1.51 16.18
C PRO A 167 -14.57 -0.51 16.35
N PHE A 168 -14.93 0.77 16.24
CA PHE A 168 -14.07 1.92 16.49
C PHE A 168 -13.39 1.85 17.87
N ALA A 169 -14.19 1.75 18.93
CA ALA A 169 -13.70 1.78 20.30
C ALA A 169 -12.88 0.51 20.62
N GLN A 170 -13.26 -0.63 20.06
CA GLN A 170 -12.49 -1.87 20.18
C GLN A 170 -11.09 -1.74 19.56
N VAL A 171 -10.99 -1.17 18.36
CA VAL A 171 -9.70 -0.98 17.67
C VAL A 171 -8.85 0.06 18.37
N LEU A 172 -9.43 1.18 18.80
CA LEU A 172 -8.71 2.19 19.57
C LEU A 172 -8.24 1.70 20.94
N ARG A 173 -8.92 0.75 21.58
CA ARG A 173 -8.41 0.14 22.82
C ARG A 173 -7.44 -1.02 22.59
N SER A 174 -7.37 -1.55 21.37
CA SER A 174 -6.48 -2.65 21.04
C SER A 174 -5.01 -2.25 21.25
N PRO A 175 -4.19 -3.08 21.92
CA PRO A 175 -2.75 -2.84 22.06
C PRO A 175 -2.01 -2.94 20.72
N ALA A 176 -2.60 -3.59 19.72
CA ALA A 176 -2.03 -3.64 18.36
C ALA A 176 -2.04 -2.27 17.68
N CYS A 177 -3.07 -1.46 17.94
CA CYS A 177 -3.18 -0.11 17.38
C CYS A 177 -2.23 0.84 18.14
N ARG A 178 -1.20 1.35 17.46
CA ARG A 178 -0.13 2.16 18.05
C ARG A 178 -0.19 3.63 17.62
N GLN A 179 -0.91 3.92 16.53
CA GLN A 179 -0.95 5.24 15.91
C GLN A 179 -2.37 5.57 15.47
N VAL A 180 -2.78 6.83 15.68
CA VAL A 180 -4.01 7.38 15.11
C VAL A 180 -3.64 8.42 14.07
N ALA A 181 -4.25 8.36 12.89
CA ALA A 181 -4.04 9.27 11.79
C ALA A 181 -5.37 9.95 11.43
N LEU A 182 -5.36 11.27 11.47
CA LEU A 182 -6.48 12.09 11.06
C LEU A 182 -6.28 12.56 9.63
N VAL A 183 -7.09 12.05 8.72
CA VAL A 183 -7.12 12.55 7.34
C VAL A 183 -8.10 13.73 7.20
N SER A 184 -7.61 14.81 6.58
CA SER A 184 -8.39 16.03 6.30
C SER A 184 -8.96 16.71 7.55
N PRO A 185 -8.08 17.19 8.47
CA PRO A 185 -8.47 17.80 9.75
C PRO A 185 -9.53 18.91 9.63
N PHE A 186 -9.50 19.69 8.55
CA PHE A 186 -10.47 20.77 8.30
C PHE A 186 -11.91 20.27 8.21
N MET A 187 -12.13 19.19 7.46
CA MET A 187 -13.46 18.62 7.27
C MET A 187 -13.90 17.83 8.51
N ALA A 188 -12.95 17.24 9.22
CA ALA A 188 -13.25 16.41 10.39
C ALA A 188 -13.92 17.20 11.52
N LEU A 189 -13.52 18.47 11.70
CA LEU A 189 -14.16 19.38 12.65
C LEU A 189 -15.66 19.55 12.37
N GLU A 190 -16.11 19.45 11.12
CA GLU A 190 -17.52 19.64 10.76
C GLU A 190 -18.41 18.42 11.09
N ARG A 191 -17.85 17.34 11.66
CA ARG A 191 -18.52 16.04 11.82
C ARG A 191 -18.52 15.52 13.25
N LYS A 192 -19.71 15.18 13.77
CA LYS A 192 -19.89 14.66 15.14
C LYS A 192 -19.07 13.39 15.42
N TRP A 193 -19.10 12.44 14.48
CA TRP A 193 -18.38 11.16 14.62
C TRP A 193 -16.87 11.42 14.71
N CYS A 194 -16.27 12.11 13.75
CA CYS A 194 -14.84 12.43 13.76
C CYS A 194 -14.42 13.17 15.04
N ASN A 195 -15.21 14.17 15.45
CA ASN A 195 -14.99 14.92 16.70
C ASN A 195 -14.92 14.00 17.94
N TYR A 196 -15.81 13.01 18.02
CA TYR A 196 -15.78 11.99 19.06
C TYR A 196 -14.55 11.09 18.94
N GLU A 197 -14.19 10.67 17.72
CA GLU A 197 -13.06 9.76 17.50
C GLU A 197 -11.74 10.32 18.00
N PHE A 198 -11.52 11.62 17.83
CA PHE A 198 -10.32 12.29 18.32
C PHE A 198 -10.19 12.28 19.82
N CYS A 199 -11.27 12.61 20.52
CA CYS A 199 -11.24 12.66 21.97
C CYS A 199 -11.08 11.24 22.53
N ALA A 200 -11.74 10.24 21.93
CA ALA A 200 -11.50 8.85 22.26
C ALA A 200 -10.05 8.41 21.99
N ALA A 201 -9.44 8.86 20.88
CA ALA A 201 -8.03 8.62 20.58
C ALA A 201 -7.10 9.26 21.62
N LYS A 202 -7.34 10.52 22.01
CA LYS A 202 -6.58 11.21 23.08
C LYS A 202 -6.69 10.44 24.40
N HIS A 203 -7.89 10.02 24.78
CA HIS A 203 -8.11 9.23 26.01
C HIS A 203 -7.48 7.84 25.97
N SER A 204 -7.21 7.28 24.79
CA SER A 204 -6.47 6.02 24.65
C SER A 204 -4.95 6.18 24.83
N GLY A 205 -4.43 7.40 24.98
CA GLY A 205 -3.00 7.67 25.14
C GLY A 205 -2.17 7.46 23.87
N LYS A 206 -2.83 7.28 22.71
CA LYS A 206 -2.16 7.00 21.45
C LYS A 206 -1.76 8.30 20.74
N PRO A 207 -0.55 8.37 20.14
CA PRO A 207 -0.19 9.51 19.32
C PRO A 207 -1.22 9.74 18.21
N VAL A 208 -1.59 11.01 18.00
CA VAL A 208 -2.53 11.42 16.93
C VAL A 208 -1.76 12.30 15.95
N LEU A 209 -1.69 11.89 14.68
CA LEU A 209 -1.09 12.66 13.60
C LEU A 209 -2.17 13.34 12.77
N MET A 210 -2.00 14.63 12.49
CA MET A 210 -2.87 15.35 11.56
C MET A 210 -2.28 15.28 10.16
N VAL A 211 -2.97 14.57 9.29
CA VAL A 211 -2.57 14.24 7.93
C VAL A 211 -3.34 15.11 6.95
N THR A 212 -2.61 15.90 6.17
CA THR A 212 -3.15 16.73 5.09
C THR A 212 -2.61 16.23 3.75
N THR A 213 -3.12 16.78 2.65
CA THR A 213 -2.56 16.52 1.31
C THR A 213 -1.16 17.11 1.12
N GLU A 214 -0.76 18.11 1.92
CA GLU A 214 0.59 18.68 1.92
C GLU A 214 1.57 17.79 2.71
N GLY A 215 1.10 17.19 3.81
CA GLY A 215 1.92 16.37 4.70
C GLY A 215 1.37 16.30 6.13
N ILE A 216 2.23 15.86 7.06
CA ILE A 216 1.93 15.74 8.48
C ILE A 216 2.18 17.08 9.19
N VAL A 217 1.17 17.60 9.89
CA VAL A 217 1.25 18.89 10.61
C VAL A 217 2.37 18.87 11.65
N GLN A 218 2.35 17.87 12.54
CA GLN A 218 3.33 17.68 13.62
C GLN A 218 4.78 17.54 13.11
N ALA A 219 4.95 17.04 11.88
CA ALA A 219 6.27 16.89 11.26
C ALA A 219 6.78 18.17 10.57
N GLY A 220 6.08 19.30 10.71
CA GLY A 220 6.45 20.57 10.07
C GLY A 220 6.34 20.55 8.54
N GLN A 221 5.61 19.58 7.96
CA GLN A 221 5.52 19.39 6.50
C GLN A 221 4.44 20.26 5.83
N VAL A 222 3.68 21.01 6.63
CA VAL A 222 2.54 21.82 6.17
C VAL A 222 2.95 23.29 6.12
N ALA A 223 2.56 23.98 5.05
CA ALA A 223 2.93 25.37 4.86
C ALA A 223 2.33 26.28 5.97
N PRO A 224 3.03 27.36 6.40
CA PRO A 224 2.51 28.29 7.40
C PRO A 224 1.13 28.88 7.06
N LYS A 225 0.85 29.12 5.76
CA LYS A 225 -0.47 29.59 5.29
C LYS A 225 -1.57 28.57 5.58
N THR A 226 -1.28 27.28 5.52
CA THR A 226 -2.24 26.21 5.81
C THR A 226 -2.42 26.06 7.31
N LEU A 227 -1.37 26.25 8.13
CA LEU A 227 -1.48 26.34 9.59
C LEU A 227 -2.34 27.53 10.04
N ASP A 228 -2.21 28.69 9.39
CA ASP A 228 -3.07 29.87 9.66
C ASP A 228 -4.54 29.59 9.32
N LYS A 229 -4.82 28.91 8.20
CA LYS A 229 -6.19 28.47 7.89
C LYS A 229 -6.71 27.51 8.97
N LEU A 230 -5.86 26.60 9.45
CA LEU A 230 -6.21 25.62 10.47
C LEU A 230 -6.54 26.31 11.79
N SER A 231 -5.70 27.25 12.23
CA SER A 231 -5.92 28.01 13.46
C SER A 231 -7.23 28.82 13.41
N LYS A 232 -7.52 29.50 12.29
CA LYS A 232 -8.78 30.23 12.09
C LYS A 232 -10.00 29.32 12.22
N ARG A 233 -9.93 28.12 11.64
CA ARG A 233 -11.01 27.13 11.73
C ARG A 233 -11.16 26.60 13.16
N VAL A 234 -10.07 26.28 13.84
CA VAL A 234 -10.08 25.81 15.24
C VAL A 234 -10.66 26.87 16.18
N VAL A 235 -10.33 28.15 15.99
CA VAL A 235 -10.89 29.25 16.80
C VAL A 235 -12.40 29.35 16.63
N ALA A 236 -12.88 29.33 15.38
CA ALA A 236 -14.30 29.43 15.05
C ALA A 236 -15.11 28.15 15.34
N PHE A 237 -14.44 27.02 15.55
CA PHE A 237 -15.06 25.72 15.68
C PHE A 237 -15.76 25.50 17.05
N ASN A 238 -16.93 24.84 17.00
CA ASN A 238 -17.67 24.31 18.14
C ASN A 238 -18.33 22.98 17.74
N CYS A 239 -18.11 21.93 18.53
CA CYS A 239 -18.64 20.60 18.28
C CYS A 239 -20.17 20.54 18.24
N GLU A 240 -20.89 21.43 18.92
CA GLU A 240 -22.35 21.44 18.93
C GLU A 240 -22.94 21.67 17.55
N HIS A 241 -22.25 22.45 16.70
CA HIS A 241 -22.68 22.77 15.34
C HIS A 241 -22.26 21.72 14.30
N SER A 242 -21.50 20.70 14.70
CA SER A 242 -21.08 19.64 13.79
C SER A 242 -22.25 18.76 13.37
N THR A 243 -22.15 18.20 12.16
CA THR A 243 -23.25 17.47 11.50
C THR A 243 -23.05 15.96 11.54
N CYS A 244 -24.12 15.22 11.31
CA CYS A 244 -24.09 13.78 11.06
C CYS A 244 -25.03 13.46 9.91
N ALA A 245 -24.68 12.50 9.05
CA ALA A 245 -25.53 12.09 7.93
C ALA A 245 -26.78 11.32 8.40
N SER A 246 -26.67 10.60 9.51
CA SER A 246 -27.74 9.78 10.10
C SER A 246 -28.25 10.43 11.40
N ARG A 247 -29.58 10.53 11.53
CA ARG A 247 -30.22 11.03 12.76
C ARG A 247 -30.01 10.08 13.94
N ASP A 248 -29.93 8.78 13.68
CA ASP A 248 -29.74 7.78 14.72
C ASP A 248 -28.29 7.78 15.23
N ASP A 249 -27.33 7.93 14.33
CA ASP A 249 -25.91 8.12 14.67
C ASP A 249 -25.73 9.41 15.48
N ALA A 250 -26.44 10.49 15.13
CA ALA A 250 -26.42 11.72 15.90
C ALA A 250 -26.88 11.50 17.35
N LYS A 251 -27.97 10.74 17.57
CA LYS A 251 -28.44 10.40 18.93
C LYS A 251 -27.42 9.55 19.68
N LEU A 252 -26.83 8.56 19.01
CA LEU A 252 -25.83 7.67 19.55
C LEU A 252 -24.60 8.46 20.04
N ILE A 253 -24.05 9.33 19.19
CA ILE A 253 -22.91 10.19 19.55
C ILE A 253 -23.28 11.24 20.60
N ASN A 254 -24.47 11.86 20.53
CA ASN A 254 -24.92 12.81 21.54
C ASN A 254 -24.91 12.17 22.95
N ARG A 255 -25.36 10.91 23.08
CA ARG A 255 -25.32 10.18 24.35
C ARG A 255 -23.89 9.91 24.82
N ALA A 256 -23.01 9.46 23.93
CA ALA A 256 -21.61 9.20 24.27
C ALA A 256 -20.88 10.48 24.68
N VAL A 257 -21.08 11.59 23.96
CA VAL A 257 -20.49 12.89 24.30
C VAL A 257 -21.01 13.42 25.62
N ALA A 258 -22.29 13.20 25.96
CA ALA A 258 -22.81 13.57 27.27
C ALA A 258 -22.07 12.85 28.42
N GLN A 259 -21.69 11.59 28.23
CA GLN A 259 -20.88 10.84 29.20
C GLN A 259 -19.43 11.35 29.27
N MET A 260 -18.92 11.98 28.22
CA MET A 260 -17.60 12.64 28.16
C MET A 260 -17.61 14.09 28.68
N GLY A 261 -18.64 14.52 29.41
CA GLY A 261 -18.74 15.90 29.93
C GLY A 261 -19.38 16.91 28.96
N GLY A 262 -19.98 16.43 27.88
CA GLY A 262 -20.75 17.23 26.93
C GLY A 262 -19.93 17.91 25.84
N TYR A 263 -20.62 18.54 24.88
CA TYR A 263 -19.99 19.12 23.70
C TYR A 263 -19.05 20.30 23.99
N LYS A 264 -19.26 21.01 25.09
CA LYS A 264 -18.36 22.07 25.55
C LYS A 264 -16.99 21.51 25.97
N ALA A 265 -16.98 20.42 26.75
CA ALA A 265 -15.74 19.73 27.13
C ALA A 265 -15.04 19.16 25.89
N LEU A 266 -15.79 18.47 25.01
CA LEU A 266 -15.29 17.94 23.74
C LEU A 266 -14.64 19.03 22.86
N THR A 267 -15.26 20.21 22.79
CA THR A 267 -14.72 21.35 22.03
C THR A 267 -13.39 21.84 22.62
N GLY A 268 -13.29 21.91 23.96
CA GLY A 268 -12.05 22.27 24.64
C GLY A 268 -10.93 21.29 24.35
N GLU A 269 -11.20 19.99 24.51
CA GLU A 269 -10.23 18.92 24.26
C GLU A 269 -9.72 18.92 22.81
N LEU A 270 -10.60 19.09 21.84
CA LEU A 270 -10.21 19.21 20.43
C LEU A 270 -9.35 20.43 20.18
N LYS A 271 -9.71 21.59 20.75
CA LYS A 271 -8.90 22.80 20.61
C LYS A 271 -7.48 22.58 21.15
N GLU A 272 -7.33 21.87 22.26
CA GLU A 272 -6.02 21.48 22.79
C GLU A 272 -5.25 20.56 21.83
N ILE A 273 -5.89 19.51 21.29
CA ILE A 273 -5.24 18.58 20.33
C ILE A 273 -4.68 19.34 19.13
N PHE A 274 -5.47 20.25 18.56
CA PHE A 274 -5.05 21.08 17.43
C PHE A 274 -3.98 22.09 17.83
N GLN A 275 -4.09 22.69 19.01
CA GLN A 275 -3.09 23.60 19.52
C GLN A 275 -1.73 22.92 19.66
N ASP A 276 -1.69 21.71 20.22
CA ASP A 276 -0.45 20.96 20.43
C ASP A 276 0.18 20.53 19.10
N ALA A 277 -0.64 20.10 18.14
CA ALA A 277 -0.16 19.80 16.79
C ALA A 277 0.46 21.03 16.10
N ILE A 278 -0.16 22.21 16.23
CA ILE A 278 0.36 23.46 15.67
C ILE A 278 1.63 23.92 16.41
N LYS A 279 1.71 23.75 17.74
CA LYS A 279 2.93 24.03 18.51
C LYS A 279 4.10 23.17 18.04
N GLU A 280 3.88 21.88 17.84
CA GLU A 280 4.91 20.96 17.33
C GLU A 280 5.34 21.38 15.92
N ALA A 281 4.40 21.68 15.02
CA ALA A 281 4.69 22.22 13.70
C ALA A 281 5.53 23.51 13.77
N HIS A 282 5.19 24.43 14.68
CA HIS A 282 5.91 25.69 14.86
C HIS A 282 7.33 25.49 15.41
N SER A 283 7.56 24.48 16.26
CA SER A 283 8.90 24.18 16.77
C SER A 283 9.91 23.87 15.67
N TRP A 284 9.50 23.26 14.56
CA TRP A 284 10.38 23.04 13.41
C TRP A 284 10.89 24.34 12.81
N ALA A 285 10.00 25.31 12.61
CA ALA A 285 10.37 26.63 12.09
C ALA A 285 11.24 27.40 13.08
N LYS A 286 10.92 27.32 14.38
CA LYS A 286 11.72 27.93 15.44
C LYS A 286 13.13 27.35 15.49
N THR A 287 13.27 26.03 15.53
CA THR A 287 14.58 25.35 15.53
C THR A 287 15.39 25.68 14.28
N ALA A 288 14.76 25.81 13.11
CA ALA A 288 15.45 26.24 11.90
C ALA A 288 16.01 27.67 12.01
N LEU A 289 15.24 28.59 12.61
CA LEU A 289 15.66 29.96 12.86
C LEU A 289 16.77 30.04 13.91
N ASP A 290 16.62 29.31 15.01
CA ASP A 290 17.61 29.24 16.09
C ASP A 290 18.97 28.77 15.54
N ARG A 291 19.00 27.74 14.68
CA ARG A 291 20.23 27.26 14.00
C ARG A 291 20.93 28.33 13.16
N ILE A 292 20.17 29.24 12.54
CA ILE A 292 20.74 30.34 11.73
C ILE A 292 21.31 31.41 12.65
N HIS A 293 20.63 31.74 13.76
CA HIS A 293 21.14 32.69 14.74
C HIS A 293 22.41 32.17 15.42
N ASP A 294 22.45 30.90 15.82
CA ASP A 294 23.62 30.27 16.44
C ASP A 294 24.85 30.28 15.51
N ASP A 295 24.65 30.06 14.20
CA ASP A 295 25.72 30.13 13.18
C ASP A 295 26.26 31.57 13.06
N HIS A 296 25.38 32.57 13.04
CA HIS A 296 25.75 33.98 12.98
C HIS A 296 26.54 34.43 14.23
N ASP A 297 26.12 34.01 15.43
CA ASP A 297 26.82 34.32 16.68
C ASP A 297 28.18 33.61 16.79
N SER A 298 28.32 32.41 16.22
CA SER A 298 29.61 31.72 16.14
C SER A 298 30.58 32.31 15.10
N SER A 299 30.07 33.08 14.13
CA SER A 299 30.88 33.83 13.15
C SER A 299 31.28 35.25 13.59
N ASN A 300 30.58 35.81 14.59
CA ASN A 300 30.88 37.10 15.21
C ASN A 300 31.51 36.98 16.61
N GLY A 301 31.91 35.76 17.01
CA GLY A 301 32.72 35.55 18.20
C GLY A 301 34.12 36.14 17.98
N ASP A 302 34.35 37.30 18.57
CA ASP A 302 35.61 38.03 18.54
C ASP A 302 36.82 37.12 18.75
N CYS A 303 37.62 36.98 17.69
CA CYS A 303 39.04 36.72 17.78
C CYS A 303 39.70 37.95 18.41
N GLU A 304 39.62 38.09 19.74
CA GLU A 304 40.28 39.16 20.47
C GLU A 304 41.75 38.84 20.83
N SER A 305 42.40 37.90 20.13
CA SER A 305 43.83 37.63 20.38
C SER A 305 44.67 37.03 19.25
N CYS A 306 44.32 37.19 17.95
CA CYS A 306 45.23 36.72 16.89
C CYS A 306 45.46 37.81 15.83
N GLU A 307 46.66 38.40 15.87
CA GLU A 307 47.22 39.22 14.79
C GLU A 307 47.37 38.37 13.52
N CYS A 308 46.41 38.47 12.60
CA CYS A 308 46.51 37.90 11.27
C CYS A 308 46.40 39.02 10.24
N GLN A 309 47.55 39.53 9.80
CA GLN A 309 47.65 40.51 8.72
C GLN A 309 46.95 40.02 7.44
N GLU A 310 46.15 40.88 6.83
CA GLU A 310 45.49 40.66 5.55
C GLU A 310 46.52 40.32 4.45
N ARG A 311 46.29 39.22 3.71
CA ARG A 311 46.98 38.96 2.45
C ARG A 311 46.06 39.25 1.26
N PRO A 312 46.49 40.05 0.27
CA PRO A 312 45.62 40.44 -0.85
C PRO A 312 45.29 39.28 -1.80
N VAL A 313 44.12 39.39 -2.42
CA VAL A 313 43.48 38.47 -3.37
C VAL A 313 44.22 38.46 -4.74
N SER A 314 45.47 38.01 -4.77
CA SER A 314 46.25 37.89 -6.02
C SER A 314 46.93 36.54 -6.24
N GLN A 315 46.70 35.53 -5.37
CA GLN A 315 47.34 34.21 -5.48
C GLN A 315 46.39 33.04 -5.82
N TRP A 316 45.15 33.30 -6.24
CA TRP A 316 44.16 32.24 -6.56
C TRP A 316 44.02 31.90 -8.05
N ARG A 317 45.04 32.19 -8.88
CA ARG A 317 45.10 31.72 -10.27
C ARG A 317 46.47 31.16 -10.59
N GLU A 318 46.65 29.86 -10.36
CA GLU A 318 47.51 28.97 -11.13
C GLU A 318 47.52 27.57 -10.49
N SER A 319 46.50 26.76 -10.75
CA SER A 319 46.64 25.30 -10.71
C SER A 319 45.51 24.57 -11.42
N LEU A 320 45.21 24.97 -12.66
CA LEU A 320 44.34 24.20 -13.57
C LEU A 320 44.90 24.27 -15.00
N SER A 321 45.87 23.40 -15.27
CA SER A 321 46.29 22.89 -16.59
C SER A 321 47.41 21.86 -16.32
N GLY A 322 47.53 20.66 -16.88
CA GLY A 322 46.79 19.84 -17.85
C GLY A 322 47.72 18.64 -18.18
N THR A 323 47.15 17.43 -18.34
CA THR A 323 47.55 16.29 -19.26
C THR A 323 49.04 15.85 -19.37
N THR A 324 49.49 14.58 -19.46
CA THR A 324 48.98 13.33 -20.07
C THR A 324 49.97 12.15 -19.82
N SER A 325 49.45 10.91 -19.86
CA SER A 325 50.01 9.65 -20.41
C SER A 325 50.90 8.65 -19.60
N SER A 326 50.36 7.41 -19.56
CA SER A 326 50.87 6.01 -19.46
C SER A 326 52.34 5.65 -19.15
N SER A 327 52.56 4.66 -18.27
CA SER A 327 52.69 3.21 -18.60
C SER A 327 53.35 2.36 -17.48
N ALA A 328 52.95 1.07 -17.43
CA ALA A 328 53.66 -0.13 -16.96
C ALA A 328 54.13 -0.29 -15.48
N GLY A 329 53.39 -1.10 -14.72
CA GLY A 329 53.81 -2.46 -14.33
C GLY A 329 55.04 -2.70 -13.43
N ASN A 330 54.72 -3.09 -12.18
CA ASN A 330 55.21 -4.27 -11.44
C ASN A 330 56.12 -4.06 -10.19
N LYS A 331 55.76 -4.85 -9.17
CA LYS A 331 56.53 -5.42 -8.05
C LYS A 331 56.61 -4.74 -6.66
N THR A 332 56.33 -5.64 -5.70
CA THR A 332 56.89 -5.88 -4.35
C THR A 332 56.31 -5.20 -3.11
N ARG A 333 55.50 -6.00 -2.39
CA ARG A 333 55.55 -6.35 -0.95
C ARG A 333 56.51 -5.54 -0.07
N GLY A 334 55.95 -4.92 0.97
CA GLY A 334 56.65 -4.49 2.18
C GLY A 334 55.74 -4.65 3.41
N HIS A 335 56.06 -5.65 4.23
CA HIS A 335 55.51 -5.91 5.56
C HIS A 335 56.62 -5.52 6.56
N ILE A 336 56.31 -4.73 7.60
CA ILE A 336 57.02 -4.55 8.90
C ILE A 336 56.06 -3.65 9.74
N SER A 337 55.45 -4.04 10.87
CA SER A 337 55.92 -4.56 12.18
C SER A 337 56.61 -3.54 13.08
N VAL A 338 55.91 -3.03 14.12
CA VAL A 338 56.50 -2.46 15.35
C VAL A 338 55.56 -2.85 16.52
N LYS A 339 55.85 -3.93 17.25
CA LYS A 339 56.60 -4.07 18.53
C LYS A 339 55.78 -3.71 19.78
N PHE A 340 55.36 -4.74 20.51
CA PHE A 340 55.07 -4.71 21.94
C PHE A 340 56.26 -5.37 22.67
N SER A 341 56.76 -4.75 23.73
CA SER A 341 57.93 -5.20 24.50
C SER A 341 57.47 -5.94 25.76
N SER A 342 57.99 -7.16 25.93
CA SER A 342 58.12 -7.90 27.20
C SER A 342 59.17 -7.21 28.10
N GLU A 343 59.38 -7.47 29.40
CA GLU A 343 59.37 -8.76 30.13
C GLU A 343 59.65 -8.53 31.63
N SER A 344 59.28 -9.53 32.46
CA SER A 344 60.00 -10.04 33.66
C SER A 344 59.97 -9.18 34.94
N SER A 345 59.77 -9.64 36.18
CA SER A 345 59.62 -10.94 36.85
C SER A 345 59.34 -10.64 38.34
N GLN A 346 58.65 -11.51 39.09
CA GLN A 346 59.21 -12.38 40.15
C GLN A 346 58.10 -13.00 41.02
N LEU A 347 58.23 -14.31 41.25
CA LEU A 347 57.44 -15.15 42.17
C LEU A 347 58.09 -15.15 43.56
N GLU A 348 57.29 -15.15 44.63
CA GLU A 348 57.54 -15.92 45.86
C GLU A 348 56.22 -16.11 46.65
N ILE A 349 56.10 -17.27 47.30
CA ILE A 349 54.90 -17.86 47.93
C ILE A 349 54.91 -17.57 49.44
N GLN A 350 53.75 -17.31 50.04
CA GLN A 350 53.46 -17.63 51.45
C GLN A 350 51.94 -17.75 51.69
N GLU A 351 51.56 -18.72 52.54
CA GLU A 351 50.23 -19.26 52.83
C GLU A 351 49.41 -18.46 53.87
N GLU A 352 48.08 -18.72 53.83
CA GLU A 352 47.02 -18.61 54.86
C GLU A 352 46.67 -17.25 55.51
N GLU A 353 45.44 -16.78 55.25
CA GLU A 353 44.36 -16.76 56.26
C GLU A 353 42.99 -16.63 55.57
N GLU A 354 42.02 -17.42 56.03
CA GLU A 354 40.62 -17.49 55.57
C GLU A 354 39.86 -16.17 55.85
N GLU A 355 39.20 -15.60 54.83
CA GLU A 355 38.01 -14.79 55.01
C GLU A 355 36.95 -15.24 54.00
N ALA A 356 35.76 -15.58 54.53
CA ALA A 356 34.66 -16.18 53.80
C ALA A 356 34.08 -15.21 52.75
N GLU A 357 34.15 -15.59 51.47
CA GLU A 357 33.35 -15.00 50.39
C GLU A 357 32.09 -15.86 50.16
N GLU A 358 30.93 -15.21 50.26
CA GLU A 358 29.61 -15.78 50.02
C GLU A 358 29.52 -16.42 48.62
N GLU A 359 29.03 -17.65 48.56
CA GLU A 359 28.60 -18.31 47.33
C GLU A 359 27.53 -17.45 46.65
N THR A 360 27.89 -16.75 45.58
CA THR A 360 26.90 -16.19 44.66
C THR A 360 26.43 -17.31 43.73
N GLU A 361 25.17 -17.73 43.91
CA GLU A 361 24.51 -18.67 43.01
C GLU A 361 24.62 -18.17 41.55
N PRO A 362 24.90 -19.06 40.57
CA PRO A 362 25.00 -18.65 39.18
C PRO A 362 23.68 -18.00 38.72
N PRO A 363 23.74 -16.94 37.89
CA PRO A 363 22.55 -16.19 37.50
C PRO A 363 21.55 -17.13 36.81
N THR A 364 20.34 -17.17 37.36
CA THR A 364 19.21 -17.91 36.81
C THR A 364 18.85 -17.28 35.47
N VAL A 365 19.19 -17.95 34.37
CA VAL A 365 18.82 -17.52 33.02
C VAL A 365 17.33 -17.78 32.84
N GLU A 366 16.50 -16.76 33.09
CA GLU A 366 15.07 -16.83 32.76
C GLU A 366 14.87 -16.58 31.26
N LEU A 367 14.36 -17.58 30.55
CA LEU A 367 13.98 -17.45 29.16
C LEU A 367 12.86 -16.41 29.02
N THR A 368 13.02 -15.49 28.07
CA THR A 368 11.98 -14.54 27.68
C THR A 368 10.72 -15.26 27.17
N GLU A 369 9.56 -14.61 27.24
CA GLU A 369 8.30 -15.19 26.74
C GLU A 369 8.35 -15.50 25.23
N GLU A 370 9.23 -14.82 24.50
CA GLU A 370 9.55 -15.09 23.10
C GLU A 370 10.41 -16.36 22.94
N GLU A 371 11.41 -16.57 23.79
CA GLU A 371 12.26 -17.77 23.79
C GLU A 371 11.49 -19.02 24.20
N LYS A 372 10.55 -18.91 25.14
CA LYS A 372 9.65 -20.03 25.50
C LYS A 372 8.73 -20.47 24.36
N LYS A 373 8.48 -19.61 23.36
CA LYS A 373 7.68 -19.93 22.17
C LYS A 373 8.52 -20.45 21.00
N MET A 374 9.84 -20.35 21.07
CA MET A 374 10.76 -20.82 20.06
C MET A 374 11.12 -22.30 20.30
N TRP A 375 10.38 -23.19 19.64
CA TRP A 375 10.66 -24.64 19.67
C TRP A 375 11.90 -25.02 18.87
N PHE A 376 12.16 -24.29 17.78
CA PHE A 376 13.29 -24.55 16.89
C PHE A 376 14.27 -23.40 17.00
N ARG A 377 15.56 -23.71 17.12
CA ARG A 377 16.62 -22.72 17.11
C ARG A 377 16.59 -22.00 15.76
N THR A 378 16.17 -20.75 15.75
CA THR A 378 16.31 -19.90 14.56
C THR A 378 17.79 -19.68 14.34
N ALA A 379 18.32 -20.05 13.16
CA ALA A 379 19.69 -19.77 12.74
C ALA A 379 19.90 -18.27 12.47
N ALA A 380 19.43 -17.41 13.38
CA ALA A 380 19.58 -15.97 13.37
C ALA A 380 21.03 -15.61 13.72
N GLY A 381 21.96 -15.91 12.81
CA GLY A 381 23.38 -15.59 12.97
C GLY A 381 24.34 -16.41 12.12
N GLN A 382 23.95 -17.59 11.63
CA GLN A 382 24.75 -18.40 10.71
C GLN A 382 23.97 -18.61 9.43
N GLY A 383 24.39 -17.95 8.35
CA GLY A 383 23.85 -18.11 6.99
C GLY A 383 24.12 -19.49 6.37
N CYS A 384 24.23 -20.54 7.19
CA CYS A 384 24.40 -21.91 6.76
C CYS A 384 23.04 -22.61 6.86
N LYS A 385 22.32 -22.67 5.73
CA LYS A 385 21.14 -23.53 5.60
C LYS A 385 21.63 -24.97 5.41
N ASP A 386 21.01 -25.94 6.08
CA ASP A 386 21.35 -27.35 5.91
C ASP A 386 21.08 -27.86 4.49
N LEU A 387 20.02 -27.34 3.86
CA LEU A 387 19.66 -27.60 2.47
C LEU A 387 19.58 -26.28 1.71
N THR A 388 19.97 -26.30 0.43
CA THR A 388 19.65 -25.19 -0.47
C THR A 388 18.14 -25.10 -0.67
N ASP A 389 17.62 -23.93 -0.99
CA ASP A 389 16.17 -23.74 -1.20
C ASP A 389 15.65 -24.67 -2.31
N THR A 390 16.45 -24.95 -3.34
CA THR A 390 16.12 -25.90 -4.41
C THR A 390 15.92 -27.32 -3.86
N VAL A 391 16.90 -27.85 -3.11
CA VAL A 391 16.83 -29.22 -2.57
C VAL A 391 15.71 -29.35 -1.54
N LEU A 392 15.54 -28.33 -0.71
CA LEU A 392 14.44 -28.29 0.24
C LEU A 392 13.09 -28.31 -0.49
N ASN A 393 12.90 -27.45 -1.50
CA ASN A 393 11.65 -27.36 -2.27
C ASN A 393 11.31 -28.64 -3.04
N GLN A 394 12.30 -29.47 -3.38
CA GLN A 394 12.08 -30.76 -4.04
C GLN A 394 11.67 -31.88 -3.07
N SER A 395 12.07 -31.79 -1.81
CA SER A 395 11.97 -32.91 -0.86
C SER A 395 10.99 -32.68 0.29
N PHE A 396 10.69 -31.44 0.67
CA PHE A 396 9.87 -31.14 1.85
C PHE A 396 8.47 -31.76 1.81
N GLY A 397 7.91 -31.96 0.61
CA GLY A 397 6.60 -32.57 0.43
C GLY A 397 6.54 -34.05 0.83
N SER A 398 7.69 -34.73 0.89
CA SER A 398 7.79 -36.12 1.36
C SER A 398 8.22 -36.25 2.82
N PHE A 399 8.32 -35.14 3.56
CA PHE A 399 8.69 -35.20 4.97
C PHE A 399 7.56 -35.82 5.78
N SER A 400 7.92 -36.77 6.62
CA SER A 400 7.00 -37.48 7.51
C SER A 400 7.65 -37.69 8.87
N ILE A 401 6.83 -37.96 9.88
CA ILE A 401 7.31 -38.41 11.18
C ILE A 401 7.52 -39.92 11.08
N PRO A 402 8.61 -40.45 11.68
CA PRO A 402 8.86 -41.89 11.71
C PRO A 402 7.63 -42.71 12.10
N ASP A 403 7.41 -43.80 11.37
CA ASP A 403 6.37 -44.80 11.65
C ASP A 403 7.01 -46.04 12.28
N GLU A 404 6.30 -46.74 13.16
CA GLU A 404 6.73 -48.03 13.71
C GLU A 404 6.98 -49.06 12.59
N ALA A 405 6.25 -48.94 11.47
CA ALA A 405 6.45 -49.75 10.27
C ALA A 405 7.85 -49.59 9.63
N GLU A 406 8.57 -48.52 9.93
CA GLU A 406 9.93 -48.28 9.44
C GLU A 406 11.01 -49.04 10.22
N GLY A 407 10.62 -49.73 11.31
CA GLY A 407 11.50 -50.62 12.08
C GLY A 407 12.23 -49.95 13.25
N PHE A 408 11.72 -48.83 13.76
CA PHE A 408 12.25 -48.18 14.97
C PHE A 408 11.86 -48.95 16.24
N ASP A 409 12.79 -49.12 17.18
CA ASP A 409 12.53 -49.79 18.46
C ASP A 409 11.55 -49.01 19.36
N ALA A 410 11.58 -47.67 19.30
CA ALA A 410 10.62 -46.77 19.96
C ALA A 410 10.65 -45.37 19.30
N VAL A 411 9.49 -44.68 19.28
CA VAL A 411 9.37 -43.27 18.86
C VAL A 411 8.86 -42.44 20.04
N GLU A 412 9.76 -41.68 20.67
CA GLU A 412 9.45 -40.87 21.84
C GLU A 412 9.28 -39.39 21.46
N PHE A 413 8.20 -38.77 21.95
CA PHE A 413 7.89 -37.37 21.68
C PHE A 413 8.07 -36.52 22.94
N GLU A 414 9.29 -36.01 23.16
CA GLU A 414 9.67 -35.31 24.40
C GLU A 414 9.08 -33.90 24.54
N TRP A 415 8.78 -33.24 23.41
CA TRP A 415 8.41 -31.81 23.39
C TRP A 415 6.90 -31.57 23.30
N GLN A 416 6.22 -32.29 22.42
CA GLN A 416 4.76 -32.28 22.25
C GLN A 416 4.29 -33.71 21.97
N GLY A 417 3.00 -34.01 22.13
CA GLY A 417 2.48 -35.35 21.82
C GLY A 417 2.58 -35.73 20.34
N ALA A 418 2.35 -37.02 20.05
CA ALA A 418 2.42 -37.56 18.69
C ALA A 418 1.43 -36.89 17.72
N ALA A 419 0.22 -36.55 18.21
CA ALA A 419 -0.82 -35.92 17.38
C ALA A 419 -0.45 -34.48 17.03
N GLU A 420 0.02 -33.71 18.00
CA GLU A 420 0.43 -32.32 17.86
C GLU A 420 1.65 -32.20 16.95
N SER A 421 2.61 -33.11 17.09
CA SER A 421 3.81 -33.15 16.25
C SER A 421 3.46 -33.43 14.78
N ARG A 422 2.55 -34.38 14.51
CA ARG A 422 2.07 -34.68 13.15
C ARG A 422 1.34 -33.48 12.54
N GLU A 423 0.49 -32.82 13.32
CA GLU A 423 -0.24 -31.64 12.85
C GLU A 423 0.70 -30.46 12.59
N TYR A 424 1.72 -30.27 13.41
CA TYR A 424 2.76 -29.26 13.18
C TYR A 424 3.48 -29.49 11.85
N LEU A 425 3.99 -30.70 11.61
CA LEU A 425 4.69 -31.02 10.36
C LEU A 425 3.75 -30.85 9.16
N ARG A 426 2.51 -31.31 9.25
CA ARG A 426 1.48 -31.13 8.20
C ARG A 426 1.27 -29.65 7.89
N THR A 427 1.11 -28.83 8.92
CA THR A 427 0.92 -27.37 8.78
C THR A 427 2.13 -26.72 8.13
N TRP A 428 3.34 -27.09 8.57
CA TRP A 428 4.58 -26.59 8.00
C TRP A 428 4.75 -26.99 6.52
N VAL A 429 4.44 -28.24 6.16
CA VAL A 429 4.48 -28.71 4.76
C VAL A 429 3.46 -27.93 3.92
N LEU A 430 2.24 -27.74 4.41
CA LEU A 430 1.21 -26.96 3.71
C LEU A 430 1.63 -25.50 3.49
N GLU A 431 2.17 -24.85 4.52
CA GLU A 431 2.68 -23.49 4.42
C GLU A 431 3.83 -23.41 3.42
N LYS A 432 4.74 -24.38 3.43
CA LYS A 432 5.81 -24.48 2.44
C LYS A 432 5.27 -24.71 1.03
N LYS A 433 4.29 -25.59 0.81
CA LYS A 433 3.65 -25.78 -0.51
C LYS A 433 3.05 -24.48 -1.06
N ARG A 434 2.48 -23.66 -0.18
CA ARG A 434 1.88 -22.36 -0.54
C ARG A 434 2.91 -21.27 -0.82
N THR A 435 4.13 -21.39 -0.32
CA THR A 435 5.16 -20.34 -0.40
C THR A 435 6.33 -20.71 -1.31
N SER A 436 6.55 -21.99 -1.61
CA SER A 436 7.67 -22.50 -2.41
C SER A 436 7.36 -22.67 -3.90
N ARG A 437 8.42 -22.63 -4.71
CA ARG A 437 8.35 -22.92 -6.14
C ARG A 437 8.30 -24.43 -6.39
N VAL A 438 7.64 -24.82 -7.49
CA VAL A 438 7.72 -26.17 -8.05
C VAL A 438 8.82 -26.15 -9.11
N GLU A 439 10.06 -26.45 -8.69
CA GLU A 439 11.25 -26.30 -9.54
C GLU A 439 11.18 -27.19 -10.80
N ASP A 440 10.65 -28.41 -10.63
CA ASP A 440 10.59 -29.44 -11.68
C ASP A 440 9.31 -29.38 -12.53
N LEU A 441 8.53 -28.31 -12.42
CA LEU A 441 7.32 -28.11 -13.22
C LEU A 441 7.67 -27.99 -14.72
N VAL A 442 6.95 -28.70 -15.58
CA VAL A 442 7.10 -28.58 -17.05
C VAL A 442 5.72 -28.28 -17.64
N PRO A 443 5.59 -27.27 -18.53
CA PRO A 443 4.32 -26.96 -19.18
C PRO A 443 3.75 -28.17 -19.92
N GLY A 444 2.55 -28.60 -19.51
CA GLY A 444 1.89 -29.78 -20.06
C GLY A 444 1.35 -29.60 -21.47
N GLN A 445 0.87 -30.70 -22.05
CA GLN A 445 0.35 -30.72 -23.43
C GLN A 445 -0.82 -29.74 -23.63
N TRP A 446 -1.71 -29.64 -22.63
CA TRP A 446 -2.85 -28.71 -22.67
C TRP A 446 -2.41 -27.26 -22.87
N PHE A 447 -1.36 -26.83 -22.18
CA PHE A 447 -0.81 -25.47 -22.33
C PHE A 447 -0.27 -25.24 -23.74
N GLN A 448 0.51 -26.20 -24.25
CA GLN A 448 1.14 -26.10 -25.57
C GLN A 448 0.10 -26.01 -26.69
N ASP A 449 -0.95 -26.84 -26.61
CA ASP A 449 -2.04 -26.84 -27.60
C ASP A 449 -2.86 -25.55 -27.51
N THR A 450 -3.22 -25.12 -26.30
CA THR A 450 -3.98 -23.88 -26.06
C THR A 450 -3.22 -22.65 -26.56
N LEU A 451 -1.90 -22.58 -26.30
CA LEU A 451 -1.05 -21.49 -26.79
C LEU A 451 -0.97 -21.49 -28.31
N LYS A 452 -0.86 -22.66 -28.94
CA LYS A 452 -0.80 -22.78 -30.40
C LYS A 452 -2.11 -22.33 -31.06
N GLU A 453 -3.25 -22.75 -30.51
CA GLU A 453 -4.58 -22.32 -30.97
C GLU A 453 -4.75 -20.80 -30.83
N TRP A 454 -4.34 -20.25 -29.69
CA TRP A 454 -4.38 -18.82 -29.45
C TRP A 454 -3.53 -18.02 -30.44
N LEU A 455 -2.26 -18.41 -30.66
CA LEU A 455 -1.40 -17.70 -31.60
C LEU A 455 -1.98 -17.66 -33.01
N LYS A 456 -2.65 -18.74 -33.43
CA LYS A 456 -3.39 -18.79 -34.70
C LYS A 456 -4.56 -17.81 -34.70
N MET A 457 -5.44 -17.89 -33.69
CA MET A 457 -6.62 -17.02 -33.58
C MET A 457 -6.23 -15.54 -33.49
N PHE A 458 -5.22 -15.20 -32.69
CA PHE A 458 -4.71 -13.86 -32.49
C PHE A 458 -4.20 -13.24 -33.80
N ALA A 459 -3.41 -14.01 -34.57
CA ALA A 459 -2.94 -13.57 -35.90
C ALA A 459 -4.09 -13.39 -36.90
N GLU A 460 -5.09 -14.28 -36.88
CA GLU A 460 -6.29 -14.16 -37.71
C GLU A 460 -7.08 -12.88 -37.36
N TRP A 461 -7.26 -12.56 -36.08
CA TRP A 461 -7.97 -11.36 -35.64
C TRP A 461 -7.23 -10.08 -36.02
N GLN A 462 -5.92 -10.02 -35.81
CA GLN A 462 -5.09 -8.89 -36.27
C GLN A 462 -5.19 -8.69 -37.79
N THR A 463 -5.24 -9.79 -38.56
CA THR A 463 -5.41 -9.73 -40.02
C THR A 463 -6.80 -9.20 -40.39
N LYS A 464 -7.86 -9.69 -39.74
CA LYS A 464 -9.24 -9.21 -39.96
C LYS A 464 -9.38 -7.72 -39.63
N GLN A 465 -8.75 -7.24 -38.56
CA GLN A 465 -8.75 -5.83 -38.21
C GLN A 465 -8.09 -4.97 -39.30
N LYS A 466 -6.92 -5.40 -39.80
CA LYS A 466 -6.21 -4.72 -40.89
C LYS A 466 -7.04 -4.66 -42.18
N VAL A 467 -7.65 -5.78 -42.56
CA VAL A 467 -8.53 -5.88 -43.73
C VAL A 467 -9.75 -4.95 -43.58
N PHE A 468 -10.38 -4.96 -42.41
CA PHE A 468 -11.52 -4.09 -42.12
C PHE A 468 -11.14 -2.61 -42.23
N LYS A 469 -10.08 -2.17 -41.53
CA LYS A 469 -9.58 -0.78 -41.59
C LYS A 469 -9.23 -0.34 -43.02
N ALA A 470 -8.61 -1.22 -43.81
CA ALA A 470 -8.30 -0.94 -45.21
C ALA A 470 -9.57 -0.77 -46.07
N SER A 471 -10.56 -1.65 -45.89
CA SER A 471 -11.83 -1.59 -46.63
C SER A 471 -12.72 -0.41 -46.22
N ALA A 472 -12.72 -0.04 -44.93
CA ALA A 472 -13.45 1.12 -44.41
C ALA A 472 -12.85 2.42 -44.98
N ALA A 473 -11.52 2.56 -44.98
CA ALA A 473 -10.83 3.70 -45.56
C ALA A 473 -11.09 3.85 -47.08
N GLN A 474 -11.31 2.75 -47.80
CA GLN A 474 -11.68 2.78 -49.22
C GLN A 474 -13.14 3.24 -49.41
N LYS A 475 -14.08 2.73 -48.61
CA LYS A 475 -15.49 3.14 -48.63
C LYS A 475 -15.66 4.63 -48.27
N GLU A 476 -14.90 5.15 -47.32
CA GLU A 476 -14.89 6.58 -46.96
C GLU A 476 -14.35 7.45 -48.11
N LYS A 477 -13.29 7.02 -48.80
CA LYS A 477 -12.77 7.75 -49.98
C LYS A 477 -13.78 7.78 -51.14
N GLU A 478 -14.48 6.68 -51.38
CA GLU A 478 -15.53 6.60 -52.41
C GLU A 478 -16.78 7.43 -52.03
N ALA A 479 -17.17 7.45 -50.76
CA ALA A 479 -18.26 8.29 -50.25
C ALA A 479 -17.91 9.78 -50.32
N ALA A 480 -16.68 10.17 -49.96
CA ALA A 480 -16.19 11.54 -50.09
C ALA A 480 -16.09 11.99 -51.56
N ALA A 481 -15.73 11.09 -52.48
CA ALA A 481 -15.74 11.37 -53.92
C ALA A 481 -17.17 11.55 -54.46
N LYS A 482 -18.14 10.76 -53.99
CA LYS A 482 -19.56 10.93 -54.34
C LYS A 482 -20.17 12.22 -53.78
N LYS A 483 -19.89 12.58 -52.52
CA LYS A 483 -20.31 13.88 -51.94
C LYS A 483 -19.74 15.07 -52.70
N LYS A 484 -18.45 15.03 -53.08
CA LYS A 484 -17.83 16.07 -53.92
C LYS A 484 -18.44 16.15 -55.33
N ALA A 485 -18.87 15.02 -55.90
CA ALA A 485 -19.55 15.00 -57.19
C ALA A 485 -21.01 15.51 -57.12
N GLU A 486 -21.70 15.30 -56.00
CA GLU A 486 -23.04 15.86 -55.75
C GLU A 486 -23.01 17.36 -55.43
N GLU A 487 -22.04 17.85 -54.64
CA GLU A 487 -21.85 19.29 -54.41
C GLU A 487 -21.49 20.03 -55.71
N ALA A 488 -20.70 19.42 -56.59
CA ALA A 488 -20.38 19.98 -57.90
C ALA A 488 -21.61 20.05 -58.83
N LYS A 489 -22.58 19.12 -58.70
CA LYS A 489 -23.86 19.17 -59.42
C LYS A 489 -24.82 20.21 -58.84
N LYS A 490 -24.92 20.32 -57.51
CA LYS A 490 -25.76 21.34 -56.85
C LYS A 490 -25.30 22.77 -57.11
N LYS A 491 -24.00 23.01 -57.36
CA LYS A 491 -23.48 24.32 -57.79
C LYS A 491 -23.76 24.69 -59.26
N ALA A 492 -24.23 23.75 -60.09
CA ALA A 492 -24.57 24.01 -61.50
C ALA A 492 -26.06 24.34 -61.72
N GLU A 493 -26.94 24.05 -60.75
CA GLU A 493 -28.38 24.34 -60.82
C GLU A 493 -28.76 25.32 -59.70
N GLY A 494 -28.55 26.62 -59.94
CA GLY A 494 -28.83 27.68 -58.98
C GLY A 494 -30.25 27.64 -58.41
N LYS A 495 -30.37 27.20 -57.15
CA LYS A 495 -31.53 27.40 -56.29
C LYS A 495 -31.05 27.63 -54.86
N GLU A 496 -31.24 28.86 -54.40
CA GLU A 496 -31.20 29.25 -52.98
C GLU A 496 -32.37 28.59 -52.24
N GLY A 497 -32.12 28.20 -50.99
CA GLY A 497 -33.13 27.67 -50.07
C GLY A 497 -32.49 27.22 -48.76
N GLU A 498 -32.60 28.07 -47.75
CA GLU A 498 -32.25 27.89 -46.34
C GLU A 498 -32.94 26.70 -45.64
N ASP A 499 -32.37 26.35 -44.49
CA ASP A 499 -32.87 25.52 -43.38
C ASP A 499 -32.97 24.00 -43.60
N LYS A 500 -31.91 23.30 -43.15
CA LYS A 500 -31.93 22.03 -42.37
C LYS A 500 -30.50 21.48 -42.18
N GLU A 501 -29.71 22.08 -41.30
CA GLU A 501 -28.39 21.52 -40.90
C GLU A 501 -28.16 21.67 -39.38
N ALA A 502 -29.15 21.25 -38.58
CA ALA A 502 -29.00 21.18 -37.12
C ALA A 502 -29.56 19.89 -36.51
N GLU A 503 -29.83 18.84 -37.30
CA GLU A 503 -30.40 17.57 -36.81
C GLU A 503 -29.62 16.30 -37.22
N GLU A 504 -28.48 16.40 -37.91
CA GLU A 504 -27.70 15.20 -38.32
C GLU A 504 -26.35 15.01 -37.61
N GLU A 505 -25.97 15.88 -36.64
CA GLU A 505 -24.74 15.71 -35.86
C GLU A 505 -24.91 14.94 -34.53
N GLU A 506 -26.13 14.52 -34.16
CA GLU A 506 -26.35 13.71 -32.93
C GLU A 506 -26.36 12.18 -33.15
N GLU A 507 -26.25 11.67 -34.38
CA GLU A 507 -26.29 10.21 -34.64
C GLU A 507 -24.91 9.54 -34.84
N ALA A 508 -23.80 10.27 -34.79
CA ALA A 508 -22.47 9.71 -35.07
C ALA A 508 -21.63 9.34 -33.82
N GLU A 509 -22.03 9.72 -32.60
CA GLU A 509 -21.27 9.40 -31.36
C GLU A 509 -22.06 8.57 -30.34
N VAL A 510 -23.12 7.88 -30.74
CA VAL A 510 -23.58 6.71 -29.98
C VAL A 510 -22.78 5.52 -30.51
N ALA A 511 -21.63 5.25 -29.89
CA ALA A 511 -21.08 3.90 -29.91
C ALA A 511 -22.25 2.96 -29.60
N ARG A 512 -22.68 2.17 -30.60
CA ARG A 512 -23.78 1.21 -30.42
C ARG A 512 -23.46 0.47 -29.13
N ASP A 513 -24.36 0.56 -28.15
CA ASP A 513 -24.22 -0.07 -26.85
C ASP A 513 -24.39 -1.59 -27.08
N ILE A 514 -23.36 -2.19 -27.70
CA ILE A 514 -23.30 -3.59 -28.03
C ILE A 514 -22.98 -4.28 -26.71
N ASP A 515 -23.99 -4.95 -26.15
CA ASP A 515 -23.79 -5.79 -24.98
C ASP A 515 -22.81 -6.92 -25.34
N ILE A 516 -21.56 -6.75 -24.92
CA ILE A 516 -20.44 -7.65 -25.19
C ILE A 516 -20.70 -9.09 -24.73
N PHE A 517 -21.60 -9.31 -23.77
CA PHE A 517 -21.95 -10.65 -23.27
C PHE A 517 -22.92 -11.39 -24.19
N THR A 518 -23.56 -10.69 -25.13
CA THR A 518 -24.50 -11.25 -26.11
C THR A 518 -23.87 -11.48 -27.49
N VAL A 519 -22.61 -11.06 -27.68
CA VAL A 519 -21.87 -11.23 -28.94
C VAL A 519 -21.45 -12.68 -29.13
N GLU A 520 -22.10 -13.39 -30.05
CA GLU A 520 -21.75 -14.77 -30.41
C GLU A 520 -20.49 -14.88 -31.27
N ASN A 521 -20.23 -13.87 -32.12
CA ASN A 521 -19.08 -13.84 -33.03
C ASN A 521 -18.33 -12.51 -32.94
N VAL A 522 -17.21 -12.50 -32.21
CA VAL A 522 -16.37 -11.31 -32.04
C VAL A 522 -15.76 -10.77 -33.34
N CYS A 523 -15.74 -11.58 -34.41
CA CYS A 523 -15.27 -11.15 -35.73
C CYS A 523 -16.35 -10.44 -36.56
N ASP A 524 -17.62 -10.48 -36.14
CA ASP A 524 -18.73 -9.82 -36.82
C ASP A 524 -19.86 -9.52 -35.81
N VAL A 525 -19.90 -8.29 -35.31
CA VAL A 525 -20.95 -7.78 -34.41
C VAL A 525 -22.11 -7.13 -35.19
N GLY A 526 -22.17 -7.36 -36.51
CA GLY A 526 -23.15 -6.78 -37.42
C GLY A 526 -22.47 -6.04 -38.57
N ASN A 527 -23.00 -6.18 -39.79
CA ASN A 527 -22.49 -5.54 -41.00
C ASN A 527 -21.00 -5.84 -41.34
N GLY A 528 -20.46 -6.97 -40.88
CA GLY A 528 -19.06 -7.35 -41.12
C GLY A 528 -18.05 -6.58 -40.25
N GLU A 529 -18.52 -5.97 -39.16
CA GLU A 529 -17.74 -5.15 -38.25
C GLU A 529 -17.16 -6.02 -37.13
N PRO A 530 -15.83 -6.13 -36.97
CA PRO A 530 -15.26 -6.88 -35.84
C PRO A 530 -15.35 -6.06 -34.55
N LEU A 531 -15.58 -6.73 -33.41
CA LEU A 531 -15.66 -6.08 -32.08
C LEU A 531 -14.37 -5.32 -31.74
N PHE A 532 -13.23 -5.84 -32.21
CA PHE A 532 -11.89 -5.27 -32.01
C PHE A 532 -11.50 -4.26 -33.11
N LYS A 533 -12.46 -3.68 -33.85
CA LYS A 533 -12.16 -2.74 -34.94
C LYS A 533 -11.26 -1.57 -34.48
N ASP A 534 -11.48 -1.06 -33.27
CA ASP A 534 -10.80 0.14 -32.76
C ASP A 534 -9.56 -0.16 -31.94
N PHE A 535 -9.19 -1.43 -31.76
CA PHE A 535 -8.00 -1.81 -30.97
C PHE A 535 -6.72 -1.13 -31.48
N GLY A 536 -6.04 -0.44 -30.57
CA GLY A 536 -4.68 0.05 -30.71
C GLY A 536 -3.64 -1.03 -30.42
N MET A 537 -2.36 -0.66 -30.45
CA MET A 537 -1.27 -1.59 -30.12
C MET A 537 -1.35 -2.02 -28.65
N GLU A 538 -1.75 -1.10 -27.79
CA GLU A 538 -1.93 -1.25 -26.35
C GLU A 538 -3.05 -2.24 -26.03
N ASP A 539 -4.18 -2.17 -26.74
CA ASP A 539 -5.31 -3.10 -26.57
C ASP A 539 -4.92 -4.52 -26.96
N TRP A 540 -4.18 -4.69 -28.07
CA TRP A 540 -3.64 -5.99 -28.47
C TRP A 540 -2.65 -6.55 -27.45
N ALA A 541 -1.78 -5.70 -26.89
CA ALA A 541 -0.85 -6.11 -25.85
C ALA A 541 -1.57 -6.53 -24.56
N LEU A 542 -2.60 -5.79 -24.15
CA LEU A 542 -3.42 -6.13 -22.98
C LEU A 542 -4.21 -7.43 -23.19
N LEU A 543 -4.79 -7.65 -24.37
CA LEU A 543 -5.48 -8.90 -24.71
C LEU A 543 -4.52 -10.09 -24.64
N GLN A 544 -3.34 -9.96 -25.26
CA GLN A 544 -2.32 -10.99 -25.22
C GLN A 544 -1.90 -11.31 -23.78
N LEU A 545 -1.58 -10.29 -22.99
CA LEU A 545 -1.15 -10.46 -21.60
C LEU A 545 -2.23 -11.12 -20.73
N ARG A 546 -3.50 -10.71 -20.88
CA ARG A 546 -4.63 -11.32 -20.16
C ARG A 546 -4.79 -12.79 -20.49
N PHE A 547 -4.70 -13.14 -21.77
CA PHE A 547 -4.76 -14.53 -22.21
C PHE A 547 -3.58 -15.35 -21.66
N GLU A 548 -2.37 -14.79 -21.71
CA GLU A 548 -1.16 -15.45 -21.19
C GLU A 548 -1.27 -15.71 -19.68
N LEU A 549 -1.67 -14.72 -18.89
CA LEU A 549 -1.84 -14.87 -17.45
C LEU A 549 -2.93 -15.90 -17.10
N TYR A 550 -4.08 -15.85 -17.77
CA TYR A 550 -5.15 -16.82 -17.58
C TYR A 550 -4.70 -18.25 -17.93
N THR A 551 -4.09 -18.41 -19.10
CA THR A 551 -3.66 -19.72 -19.61
C THR A 551 -2.58 -20.31 -18.72
N MET A 552 -1.63 -19.51 -18.26
CA MET A 552 -0.62 -19.94 -17.28
C MET A 552 -1.26 -20.38 -15.97
N GLN A 553 -2.23 -19.62 -15.43
CA GLN A 553 -2.89 -19.99 -14.17
C GLN A 553 -3.64 -21.32 -14.29
N GLN A 554 -4.34 -21.54 -15.41
CA GLN A 554 -5.07 -22.79 -15.67
C GLN A 554 -4.12 -23.95 -15.95
N ALA A 555 -3.04 -23.71 -16.69
CA ALA A 555 -2.01 -24.70 -16.95
C ALA A 555 -1.31 -25.11 -15.66
N PHE A 556 -0.94 -24.15 -14.81
CA PHE A 556 -0.31 -24.42 -13.52
C PHE A 556 -1.16 -25.37 -12.66
N LYS A 557 -2.47 -25.13 -12.56
CA LYS A 557 -3.37 -26.02 -11.82
C LYS A 557 -3.39 -27.46 -12.37
N LYS A 558 -3.31 -27.60 -13.70
CA LYS A 558 -3.31 -28.90 -14.38
C LYS A 558 -1.96 -29.61 -14.27
N ASP A 559 -0.87 -28.86 -14.39
CA ASP A 559 0.49 -29.40 -14.47
C ASP A 559 1.05 -29.72 -13.08
N VAL A 560 0.65 -28.98 -12.04
CA VAL A 560 1.04 -29.25 -10.66
C VAL A 560 0.24 -30.40 -10.04
N ASP A 561 -1.04 -30.53 -10.42
CA ASP A 561 -1.95 -31.60 -9.98
C ASP A 561 -1.93 -31.87 -8.46
N ASP A 562 -1.78 -30.81 -7.66
CA ASP A 562 -1.77 -30.86 -6.20
C ASP A 562 -2.93 -30.00 -5.67
N PRO A 563 -3.96 -30.59 -5.02
CA PRO A 563 -5.11 -29.85 -4.51
C PRO A 563 -4.74 -28.84 -3.41
N GLU A 564 -3.57 -29.00 -2.78
CA GLU A 564 -3.05 -28.09 -1.75
C GLU A 564 -2.32 -26.88 -2.38
N ARG A 565 -2.04 -26.91 -3.68
CA ARG A 565 -1.44 -25.80 -4.46
C ARG A 565 -2.50 -25.14 -5.35
N LEU A 566 -3.34 -24.32 -4.72
CA LEU A 566 -4.49 -23.66 -5.36
C LEU A 566 -4.14 -22.63 -6.45
N GLY A 567 -2.89 -22.16 -6.51
CA GLY A 567 -2.45 -21.17 -7.49
C GLY A 567 -1.00 -20.76 -7.35
N ILE A 568 -0.60 -19.77 -8.15
CA ILE A 568 0.76 -19.23 -8.19
C ILE A 568 0.87 -18.09 -7.16
N PRO A 569 1.81 -18.15 -6.20
CA PRO A 569 2.14 -17.01 -5.34
C PRO A 569 2.68 -15.84 -6.18
N GLU A 570 2.24 -14.62 -5.89
CA GLU A 570 2.57 -13.42 -6.67
C GLU A 570 4.09 -13.20 -6.82
N ILE A 571 4.86 -13.45 -5.76
CA ILE A 571 6.33 -13.35 -5.75
C ILE A 571 7.01 -14.28 -6.78
N HIS A 572 6.35 -15.36 -7.18
CA HIS A 572 6.86 -16.33 -8.15
C HIS A 572 6.25 -16.16 -9.54
N LEU A 573 5.34 -15.20 -9.73
CA LEU A 573 4.63 -14.99 -10.99
C LEU A 573 5.60 -14.84 -12.17
N ALA A 574 6.62 -14.00 -12.03
CA ALA A 574 7.62 -13.78 -13.07
C ALA A 574 8.40 -15.06 -13.43
N TRP A 575 8.72 -15.89 -12.42
CA TRP A 575 9.43 -17.16 -12.64
C TRP A 575 8.57 -18.14 -13.43
N TYR A 576 7.30 -18.34 -13.03
CA TYR A 576 6.39 -19.22 -13.76
C TYR A 576 6.06 -18.67 -15.15
N TYR A 577 5.93 -17.35 -15.29
CA TYR A 577 5.72 -16.71 -16.58
C TYR A 577 6.86 -17.02 -17.56
N ASN A 578 8.11 -16.90 -17.11
CA ASN A 578 9.27 -17.30 -17.90
C ASN A 578 9.28 -18.81 -18.19
N LYS A 579 8.91 -19.64 -17.21
CA LYS A 579 8.84 -21.11 -17.38
C LYS A 579 7.85 -21.54 -18.47
N TYR A 580 6.66 -20.93 -18.48
CA TYR A 580 5.59 -21.24 -19.43
C TYR A 580 5.82 -20.60 -20.82
N PHE A 581 6.17 -19.32 -20.87
CA PHE A 581 6.23 -18.58 -22.14
C PHE A 581 7.63 -18.37 -22.70
N ARG A 582 8.68 -18.64 -21.92
CA ARG A 582 10.09 -18.35 -22.26
C ARG A 582 10.32 -16.89 -22.64
N LYS A 583 9.61 -15.99 -21.95
CA LYS A 583 9.65 -14.54 -22.13
C LYS A 583 10.27 -13.83 -20.93
#